data_AF-A0A4U9WMK8-F1
#
_entry.id   AF-A0A4U9WMK8-F1
#
_cell.length_a   1.000
_cell.length_b   1.000
_cell.length_c   1.000
_cell.angle_alpha   90.00
_cell.angle_beta   90.00
_cell.angle_gamma   90.00
#
_symmetry.space_group_name_H-M   'P 1'
#
loop_
_entity.id
_entity.type
_entity.pdbx_description
1 polymer ?
#
loop_
_entity_poly.entity_id
_entity_poly.type
_entity_poly.pdbx_seq_one_letter_code
_entity_poly.pdbx_strand_id
1 'polypeptide(L)'
;MQDENGTHLAAPAKYPFLRCTRVMQPGMVLTIEPGLYFIESLLAPWRSGEFSKHFAWDRIDALKPYGGIRIEDNIVIHEKRIENMTRDLNLA
;
A
#
# COMPACT_ATOMS: atom_id res chain seq x y z
N MET A 1 16.27 3.16 3.20
CA MET A 1 17.66 2.74 3.46
C MET A 1 17.74 1.23 3.29
N GLN A 2 18.73 0.73 2.54
CA GLN A 2 18.89 -0.67 2.16
C GLN A 2 19.60 -1.49 3.25
N ASP A 3 20.43 -0.86 4.07
CA ASP A 3 21.22 -1.50 5.11
C ASP A 3 21.26 -0.64 6.39
N GLU A 4 22.01 -1.12 7.38
CA GLU A 4 22.21 -0.46 8.68
C GLU A 4 23.09 0.80 8.60
N ASN A 5 23.88 0.94 7.55
CA ASN A 5 24.71 2.12 7.30
C ASN A 5 23.92 3.27 6.64
N GLY A 6 22.65 3.02 6.33
CA GLY A 6 21.78 4.02 5.74
C GLY A 6 21.86 4.13 4.23
N THR A 7 22.49 3.17 3.54
CA THR A 7 22.68 3.21 2.09
C THR A 7 21.34 3.39 1.38
N HIS A 8 21.29 4.29 0.40
CA HIS A 8 20.07 4.53 -0.37
C HIS A 8 19.97 3.55 -1.55
N LEU A 9 18.82 2.88 -1.68
CA LEU A 9 18.45 2.11 -2.86
C LEU A 9 17.17 2.70 -3.43
N ALA A 10 17.22 3.12 -4.70
CA ALA A 10 16.07 3.71 -5.37
C ALA A 10 14.94 2.68 -5.56
N ALA A 11 13.70 3.17 -5.61
CA ALA A 11 12.56 2.34 -5.94
C ALA A 11 12.68 1.79 -7.39
N PRO A 12 12.20 0.57 -7.67
CA PRO A 12 12.14 0.07 -9.05
C PRO A 12 11.30 1.01 -9.93
N ALA A 13 11.73 1.24 -11.18
CA ALA A 13 11.04 2.16 -12.11
C ALA A 13 9.54 1.83 -12.31
N LYS A 14 9.18 0.54 -12.24
CA LYS A 14 7.79 0.06 -12.34
C LYS A 14 6.93 0.45 -11.12
N TYR A 15 7.55 0.60 -9.94
CA TYR A 15 6.87 0.91 -8.68
C TYR A 15 7.55 2.12 -8.01
N PRO A 16 7.47 3.31 -8.64
CA PRO A 16 8.30 4.46 -8.27
C PRO A 16 7.99 5.04 -6.88
N PHE A 17 6.81 4.76 -6.34
CA PHE A 17 6.39 5.22 -5.02
C PHE A 17 6.64 4.18 -3.90
N LEU A 18 7.27 3.04 -4.21
CA LEU A 18 7.66 2.04 -3.20
C LEU A 18 8.75 2.59 -2.29
N ARG A 19 8.51 2.59 -0.98
CA ARG A 19 9.43 3.19 0.02
C ARG A 19 10.42 2.20 0.62
N CYS A 20 10.11 0.90 0.59
CA CYS A 20 10.93 -0.14 1.21
C CYS A 20 11.35 -1.19 0.17
N THR A 21 12.66 -1.28 -0.08
CA THR A 21 13.31 -2.26 -0.97
C THR A 21 14.31 -3.14 -0.21
N ARG A 22 14.40 -2.97 1.11
CA ARG A 22 15.30 -3.71 1.99
C ARG A 22 14.78 -5.13 2.22
N VAL A 23 15.69 -6.09 2.26
CA VAL A 23 15.35 -7.46 2.67
C VAL A 23 14.96 -7.46 4.14
N MET A 24 13.79 -8.02 4.44
CA MET A 24 13.25 -8.11 5.79
C MET A 24 14.17 -8.93 6.70
N GLN A 25 14.46 -8.42 7.90
CA GLN A 25 15.30 -9.07 8.92
C GLN A 25 14.65 -8.95 10.31
N PRO A 26 14.97 -9.85 11.25
CA PRO A 26 14.56 -9.71 12.65
C PRO A 26 14.95 -8.36 13.25
N GLY A 27 14.09 -7.80 14.10
CA GLY A 27 14.26 -6.49 14.73
C GLY A 27 13.74 -5.31 13.90
N MET A 28 13.32 -5.53 12.66
CA MET A 28 12.66 -4.49 11.86
C MET A 28 11.23 -4.24 12.32
N VAL A 29 10.82 -2.97 12.26
CA VAL A 29 9.43 -2.53 12.42
C VAL A 29 8.96 -1.93 11.09
N LEU A 30 7.82 -2.38 10.59
CA LEU A 30 7.30 -2.03 9.27
C LEU A 30 5.83 -1.61 9.37
N THR A 31 5.41 -0.69 8.51
CA THR A 31 3.99 -0.44 8.23
C THR A 31 3.51 -1.42 7.16
N ILE A 32 2.29 -1.95 7.32
CA ILE A 32 1.57 -2.65 6.25
C ILE A 32 0.29 -1.88 6.00
N GLU A 33 0.26 -1.12 4.91
CA GLU A 33 -0.73 -0.06 4.68
C GLU A 33 -1.50 -0.19 3.34
N PRO A 34 -2.10 -1.35 3.01
CA PRO A 34 -2.87 -1.51 1.78
C PRO A 34 -4.01 -0.49 1.72
N GLY A 35 -4.21 0.09 0.54
CA GLY A 35 -5.29 1.03 0.29
C GLY A 35 -5.92 0.87 -1.08
N LEU A 36 -7.20 1.23 -1.17
CA LEU A 36 -8.00 1.26 -2.38
C LEU A 36 -8.77 2.57 -2.42
N TYR A 37 -8.66 3.29 -3.53
CA TYR A 37 -9.19 4.65 -3.63
C TYR A 37 -9.90 4.87 -4.96
N PHE A 38 -10.93 5.72 -4.96
CA PHE A 38 -11.65 6.15 -6.13
C PHE A 38 -11.30 7.60 -6.48
N ILE A 39 -10.06 7.82 -6.93
CA ILE A 39 -9.50 9.15 -7.17
C ILE A 39 -9.79 9.56 -8.62
N GLU A 40 -10.65 10.58 -8.81
CA GLU A 40 -11.11 10.96 -10.15
C GLU A 40 -9.97 11.35 -11.10
N SER A 41 -8.94 12.06 -10.63
CA SER A 41 -7.81 12.45 -11.50
C SER A 41 -7.03 11.25 -12.03
N LEU A 42 -7.03 10.12 -11.32
CA LEU A 42 -6.40 8.87 -11.77
C LEU A 42 -7.35 8.00 -12.59
N LEU A 43 -8.67 8.09 -12.36
CA LEU A 43 -9.69 7.32 -13.06
C LEU A 43 -10.08 7.93 -14.42
N ALA A 44 -10.15 9.26 -14.51
CA ALA A 44 -10.64 9.97 -15.70
C ALA A 44 -9.94 9.55 -17.01
N PRO A 45 -8.60 9.37 -17.07
CA PRO A 45 -7.92 8.93 -18.30
C PRO A 45 -8.40 7.57 -18.84
N TRP A 46 -8.96 6.71 -17.97
CA TRP A 46 -9.39 5.36 -18.34
C TRP A 46 -10.83 5.31 -18.88
N ARG A 47 -11.62 6.38 -18.71
CA ARG A 47 -13.03 6.38 -19.17
C ARG A 47 -13.17 6.35 -20.69
N SER A 48 -12.21 6.89 -21.42
CA SER A 48 -12.24 6.99 -22.89
C SER A 48 -11.21 6.08 -23.60
N GLY A 49 -10.51 5.21 -22.86
CA GLY A 49 -9.48 4.31 -23.41
C GLY A 49 -10.01 2.93 -23.80
N GLU A 50 -9.19 2.15 -24.52
CA GLU A 50 -9.51 0.77 -24.92
C GLU A 50 -9.84 -0.15 -23.73
N PHE A 51 -9.29 0.17 -22.56
CA PHE A 51 -9.51 -0.57 -21.32
C PHE A 51 -10.76 -0.15 -20.56
N SER A 52 -11.45 0.93 -20.97
CA SER A 52 -12.65 1.45 -20.29
C SER A 52 -13.71 0.38 -20.06
N LYS A 53 -13.88 -0.53 -21.04
CA LYS A 53 -14.82 -1.66 -20.99
C LYS A 53 -14.59 -2.64 -19.83
N HIS A 54 -13.42 -2.61 -19.19
CA HIS A 54 -13.09 -3.47 -18.05
C HIS A 54 -13.41 -2.82 -16.69
N PHE A 55 -13.83 -1.56 -16.67
CA PHE A 55 -14.21 -0.85 -15.46
C PHE A 55 -15.73 -0.94 -15.26
N ALA A 56 -16.16 -1.34 -14.06
CA ALA A 56 -17.56 -1.27 -13.66
C ALA A 56 -17.93 0.16 -13.24
N TRP A 57 -18.03 1.08 -14.21
CA TRP A 57 -18.20 2.52 -13.96
C TRP A 57 -19.37 2.83 -13.03
N ASP A 58 -20.52 2.18 -13.20
CA ASP A 58 -21.68 2.39 -12.31
C ASP A 58 -21.36 2.08 -10.84
N ARG A 59 -20.57 1.01 -10.59
CA ARG A 59 -20.14 0.65 -9.23
C ARG A 59 -19.08 1.61 -8.69
N ILE A 60 -18.16 2.05 -9.55
CA ILE A 60 -17.13 3.03 -9.21
C ILE A 60 -17.79 4.36 -8.82
N ASP A 61 -18.75 4.83 -9.62
CA ASP A 61 -19.46 6.08 -9.38
C ASP A 61 -20.32 6.01 -8.11
N ALA A 62 -20.89 4.84 -7.79
CA ALA A 62 -21.58 4.61 -6.51
C ALA A 62 -20.63 4.63 -5.29
N LEU A 63 -19.36 4.24 -5.45
CA LEU A 63 -18.38 4.17 -4.35
C LEU A 63 -17.51 5.43 -4.22
N LYS A 64 -17.39 6.23 -5.28
CA LYS A 64 -16.64 7.49 -5.29
C LYS A 64 -16.96 8.44 -4.12
N PRO A 65 -18.22 8.63 -3.71
CA PRO A 65 -18.55 9.49 -2.57
C PRO A 65 -17.87 9.11 -1.25
N TYR A 66 -17.46 7.85 -1.09
CA TYR A 66 -16.74 7.36 0.10
C TYR A 66 -15.22 7.61 0.04
N GLY A 67 -14.72 8.12 -1.09
CA GLY A 67 -13.30 8.46 -1.29
C GLY A 67 -12.42 7.22 -1.46
N GLY A 68 -12.05 6.58 -0.36
CA GLY A 68 -11.17 5.41 -0.36
C GLY A 68 -10.90 4.89 1.04
N ILE A 69 -10.21 3.76 1.10
CA ILE A 69 -9.93 3.01 2.32
C ILE A 69 -8.43 2.75 2.38
N ARG A 70 -7.86 2.87 3.58
CA ARG A 70 -6.54 2.34 3.93
C ARG A 70 -6.62 1.74 5.31
N ILE A 71 -6.04 0.57 5.47
CA ILE A 71 -5.87 -0.08 6.77
C ILE A 71 -4.37 -0.21 6.96
N GLU A 72 -3.87 0.26 8.09
CA GLU A 72 -2.44 0.29 8.39
C GLU A 72 -2.14 -0.27 9.76
N ASP A 73 -1.24 -1.25 9.80
CA ASP A 73 -0.71 -1.82 11.03
C ASP A 73 0.79 -1.62 11.13
N ASN A 74 1.29 -1.60 12.37
CA ASN A 74 2.71 -1.66 12.66
C ASN A 74 3.09 -3.08 13.11
N ILE A 75 3.96 -3.71 12.33
CA ILE A 75 4.42 -5.08 12.58
C ILE A 75 5.90 -5.11 12.97
N VAL A 76 6.25 -6.00 13.90
CA VAL A 76 7.63 -6.30 14.28
C VAL A 76 8.00 -7.67 13.73
N ILE A 77 9.14 -7.72 13.05
CA ILE A 77 9.68 -8.96 12.51
C ILE A 77 10.59 -9.59 13.55
N HIS A 78 10.31 -10.84 13.92
CA HIS A 78 11.16 -11.67 14.76
C HIS A 78 11.73 -12.83 13.95
N GLU A 79 12.72 -13.54 14.50
CA GLU A 79 13.37 -14.69 13.82
C GLU A 79 12.39 -15.78 13.39
N LYS A 80 11.32 -16.01 14.18
CA LYS A 80 10.39 -17.13 14.00
C LYS A 80 8.91 -16.75 14.05
N ARG A 81 8.59 -15.45 14.14
CA ARG A 81 7.21 -14.96 14.19
C ARG A 81 7.10 -13.53 13.67
N ILE A 82 5.89 -13.10 13.39
CA ILE A 82 5.52 -11.70 13.17
C ILE A 82 4.62 -11.27 14.31
N GLU A 83 4.94 -10.13 14.92
CA GLU A 83 4.12 -9.51 15.96
C GLU A 83 3.38 -8.33 15.35
N ASN A 84 2.06 -8.29 15.50
CA ASN A 84 1.25 -7.19 15.01
C ASN A 84 0.83 -6.33 16.20
N MET A 85 1.67 -5.35 16.55
CA MET A 85 1.48 -4.50 17.73
C MET A 85 0.11 -3.80 17.69
N THR A 86 -0.34 -3.40 16.51
CA THR A 86 -1.63 -2.71 16.34
C THR A 86 -2.80 -3.62 16.70
N ARG A 87 -2.81 -4.87 16.20
CA ARG A 87 -3.91 -5.82 16.43
C ARG A 87 -3.83 -6.50 17.79
N ASP A 88 -2.64 -6.71 18.32
CA ASP A 88 -2.43 -7.24 19.67
C ASP A 88 -2.99 -6.29 20.75
N LEU A 89 -3.10 -4.99 20.44
CA LEU A 89 -3.77 -3.98 21.26
C LEU A 89 -5.28 -3.85 21.00
N ASN A 90 -5.87 -4.81 20.28
CA ASN A 90 -7.30 -4.89 19.97
C ASN A 90 -7.86 -3.67 19.23
N LEU A 91 -7.07 -3.01 18.37
CA LEU A 91 -7.61 -2.04 17.43
C LEU A 91 -8.40 -2.80 16.35
N ALA A 92 -9.71 -2.54 16.30
CA ALA A 92 -10.65 -3.15 15.35
C ALA A 92 -10.39 -2.74 13.89
#